data_AF-A0A7X8UUQ6-F1
#
_entry.id   AF-A0A7X8UUQ6-F1
#
_cell.length_a   1.000
_cell.length_b   1.000
_cell.length_c   1.000
_cell.angle_alpha   90.00
_cell.angle_beta   90.00
_cell.angle_gamma   90.00
#
_symmetry.space_group_name_H-M   'P 1'
#
loop_
_entity.id
_entity.type
_entity.pdbx_description
1 polymer ?
#
loop_
_entity_poly.entity_id
_entity_poly.type
_entity_poly.pdbx_seq_one_letter_code
_entity_poly.pdbx_strand_id
1 'polypeptide(L)'
;NPRSTGSRIHVQKVLSSAATGQQDFGSGGGPTGPQRMLFGYTSRTDYIDSHGQSWRPGTEFIIRSKGPDTVASSWYTQPRQIVIAGTEDPELYRYGVHGKEFWVDFTVGPGTYHARLKFMESRAIDPKLRCVSVSVNGREMITNMDVAATAAQEMDSALIGDDQPSWPQKWHLIHGMRRAVDVVLNDLEPVNGIISIRFQNTLGGQAEIQAIEVGPGDGDEGAVPVSIPADSPPNASK
;
A
#
# COMPACT_ATOMS: atom_id res chain seq x y z
N ASN A 1 -2.49 -24.73 -25.42
CA ASN A 1 -2.27 -26.02 -26.10
C ASN A 1 -3.43 -26.25 -27.07
N PRO A 2 -3.25 -26.12 -28.40
CA PRO A 2 -4.33 -26.18 -29.40
C PRO A 2 -4.72 -27.60 -29.82
N ARG A 3 -4.44 -28.64 -29.01
CA ARG A 3 -4.75 -30.04 -29.31
C ARG A 3 -5.58 -30.73 -28.22
N SER A 4 -6.69 -30.13 -27.81
CA SER A 4 -7.69 -30.88 -27.02
C SER A 4 -9.04 -30.87 -27.74
N THR A 5 -9.46 -32.04 -28.22
CA THR A 5 -10.76 -32.29 -28.86
C THR A 5 -11.72 -33.06 -27.94
N GLY A 6 -11.39 -33.17 -26.65
CA GLY A 6 -12.22 -33.88 -25.66
C GLY A 6 -13.12 -32.92 -24.88
N SER A 7 -14.44 -33.02 -25.06
CA SER A 7 -15.47 -32.24 -24.36
C SER A 7 -16.08 -32.96 -23.14
N ARG A 8 -15.32 -33.86 -22.50
CA ARG A 8 -15.80 -34.58 -21.30
C ARG A 8 -15.29 -33.92 -20.03
N ILE A 9 -16.20 -33.33 -19.27
CA ILE A 9 -15.95 -32.89 -17.89
C ILE A 9 -16.22 -34.09 -16.97
N HIS A 10 -15.24 -34.44 -16.14
CA HIS A 10 -15.37 -35.47 -15.12
C HIS A 10 -15.19 -34.83 -13.74
N VAL A 11 -16.12 -35.10 -12.82
CA VAL A 11 -15.92 -34.77 -11.42
C VAL A 11 -14.90 -35.76 -10.86
N GLN A 12 -13.65 -35.33 -10.71
CA GLN A 12 -12.56 -36.19 -10.25
C GLN A 12 -12.72 -36.58 -8.78
N LYS A 13 -13.29 -35.68 -7.97
CA LYS A 13 -13.58 -35.91 -6.55
C LYS A 13 -14.63 -34.94 -6.08
N VAL A 14 -15.62 -35.43 -5.34
CA VAL A 14 -16.49 -34.60 -4.50
C VAL A 14 -15.92 -34.70 -3.09
N LEU A 15 -15.56 -33.54 -2.52
CA LEU A 15 -15.21 -33.43 -1.12
C LEU A 15 -16.46 -32.94 -0.39
N SER A 16 -16.93 -33.72 0.57
CA SER A 16 -17.99 -33.33 1.49
C SER A 16 -17.45 -33.34 2.92
N SER A 17 -18.03 -32.50 3.78
CA SER A 17 -17.75 -32.45 5.21
C SER A 17 -19.03 -32.80 5.98
N ALA A 18 -18.88 -33.47 7.12
CA ALA A 18 -19.96 -33.75 8.08
C ALA A 18 -20.11 -32.64 9.13
N ALA A 19 -19.43 -31.51 8.94
CA ALA A 19 -19.57 -30.35 9.82
C ALA A 19 -21.03 -29.86 9.79
N THR A 20 -21.75 -30.07 10.89
CA THR A 20 -23.02 -29.42 11.17
C THR A 20 -22.73 -27.97 11.55
N GLY A 21 -22.90 -27.04 10.61
CA GLY A 21 -22.84 -25.62 10.93
C GLY A 21 -24.03 -25.24 11.81
N GLN A 22 -23.77 -24.79 13.04
CA GLN A 22 -24.66 -23.79 13.64
C GLN A 22 -24.63 -22.55 12.74
N GLN A 23 -25.72 -21.76 12.70
CA GLN A 23 -25.81 -20.50 11.95
C GLN A 23 -24.91 -19.38 12.50
N ASP A 24 -23.79 -19.75 13.12
CA ASP A 24 -22.70 -18.83 13.40
C ASP A 24 -21.75 -18.96 12.21
N PHE A 25 -21.71 -17.92 11.37
CA PHE A 25 -20.81 -17.85 10.22
C PHE A 25 -19.45 -18.46 10.55
N GLY A 26 -19.04 -19.45 9.75
CA GLY A 26 -17.92 -20.34 10.05
C GLY A 26 -16.68 -19.60 10.55
N SER A 27 -16.39 -19.74 11.84
CA SER A 27 -15.13 -19.34 12.45
C SER A 27 -14.04 -20.33 12.05
N GLY A 28 -13.73 -20.44 10.76
CA GLY A 28 -12.39 -20.84 10.37
C GLY A 28 -11.48 -19.80 10.99
N GLY A 29 -10.65 -20.17 11.97
CA GLY A 29 -9.89 -19.23 12.81
C GLY A 29 -8.93 -18.30 12.07
N GLY A 30 -8.92 -18.32 10.73
CA GLY A 30 -8.13 -17.48 9.84
C GLY A 30 -6.62 -17.61 10.05
N PRO A 31 -5.80 -17.05 9.17
CA PRO A 31 -4.41 -16.77 9.50
C PRO A 31 -4.36 -15.81 10.69
N THR A 32 -3.65 -16.18 11.75
CA THR A 32 -3.42 -15.32 12.94
C THR A 32 -1.99 -14.82 13.05
N GLY A 33 -1.06 -15.36 12.25
CA GLY A 33 0.31 -14.88 12.15
C GLY A 33 0.47 -13.69 11.20
N PRO A 34 1.63 -13.01 11.21
CA PRO A 34 1.92 -11.92 10.30
C PRO A 34 1.82 -12.32 8.84
N GLN A 35 1.20 -11.44 8.05
CA GLN A 35 1.14 -11.52 6.59
C GLN A 35 1.93 -10.35 6.00
N ARG A 36 2.89 -10.66 5.13
CA ARG A 36 3.84 -9.69 4.57
C ARG A 36 3.84 -9.75 3.05
N MET A 37 3.50 -8.64 2.42
CA MET A 37 3.41 -8.50 0.96
C MET A 37 4.38 -7.43 0.48
N LEU A 38 5.16 -7.75 -0.55
CA LEU A 38 6.08 -6.85 -1.24
C LEU A 38 5.58 -6.65 -2.68
N PHE A 39 5.02 -5.49 -2.98
CA PHE A 39 4.35 -5.21 -4.26
C PHE A 39 5.35 -4.88 -5.37
N GLY A 40 5.05 -5.27 -6.61
CA GLY A 40 5.92 -5.04 -7.76
C GLY A 40 7.19 -5.92 -7.80
N TYR A 41 7.51 -6.64 -6.73
CA TYR A 41 8.59 -7.62 -6.70
C TYR A 41 8.18 -8.91 -7.40
N THR A 42 8.91 -9.27 -8.46
CA THR A 42 8.53 -10.35 -9.39
C THR A 42 9.31 -11.65 -9.21
N SER A 43 10.13 -11.77 -8.16
CA SER A 43 10.84 -13.00 -7.87
C SER A 43 9.89 -14.14 -7.53
N ARG A 44 10.38 -15.38 -7.70
CA ARG A 44 9.64 -16.62 -7.37
C ARG A 44 9.81 -17.06 -5.92
N THR A 45 10.66 -16.38 -5.19
CA THR A 45 10.95 -16.66 -3.78
C THR A 45 10.71 -15.40 -2.96
N ASP A 46 10.27 -15.59 -1.73
CA ASP A 46 10.15 -14.51 -0.75
C ASP A 46 11.50 -13.78 -0.61
N TYR A 47 11.41 -12.48 -0.34
CA TYR A 47 12.54 -11.70 0.12
C TYR A 47 12.68 -11.87 1.64
N ILE A 48 13.88 -12.18 2.12
CA ILE A 48 14.18 -12.25 3.55
C ILE A 48 14.90 -10.96 3.93
N ASP A 49 14.31 -10.20 4.85
CA ASP A 49 14.92 -8.96 5.35
C ASP A 49 16.04 -9.23 6.38
N SER A 50 16.72 -8.16 6.78
CA SER A 50 17.79 -8.15 7.79
C SER A 50 17.37 -8.74 9.15
N HIS A 51 16.07 -8.74 9.46
CA HIS A 51 15.48 -9.28 10.67
C HIS A 51 14.95 -10.72 10.50
N GLY A 52 15.24 -11.34 9.35
CA GLY A 52 14.84 -12.71 9.03
C GLY A 52 13.35 -12.86 8.70
N GLN A 53 12.62 -11.77 8.46
CA GLN A 53 11.20 -11.84 8.10
C GLN A 53 11.04 -12.11 6.61
N SER A 54 10.12 -13.02 6.29
CA SER A 54 9.80 -13.41 4.91
C SER A 54 8.73 -12.49 4.32
N TRP A 55 9.03 -11.86 3.19
CA TRP A 55 8.15 -10.98 2.43
C TRP A 55 7.77 -11.62 1.10
N ARG A 56 6.48 -11.93 0.93
CA ARG A 56 5.96 -12.59 -0.28
C ARG A 56 5.75 -11.58 -1.40
N PRO A 57 5.93 -11.96 -2.67
CA PRO A 57 5.45 -11.17 -3.80
C PRO A 57 3.96 -10.79 -3.64
N GLY A 58 3.68 -9.49 -3.60
CA GLY A 58 2.35 -8.92 -3.36
C GLY A 58 1.48 -8.98 -4.61
N THR A 59 1.06 -10.17 -5.02
CA THR A 59 0.24 -10.39 -6.23
C THR A 59 -1.27 -10.22 -6.00
N GLU A 60 -1.69 -9.99 -4.77
CA GLU A 60 -3.10 -9.92 -4.37
C GLU A 60 -3.47 -8.49 -3.99
N PHE A 61 -4.10 -7.77 -4.92
CA PHE A 61 -4.64 -6.43 -4.72
C PHE A 61 -5.71 -6.16 -5.79
N ILE A 62 -6.59 -5.20 -5.52
CA ILE A 62 -7.66 -4.82 -6.42
C ILE A 62 -7.43 -3.39 -6.90
N ILE A 63 -7.44 -3.21 -8.21
CA ILE A 63 -7.34 -1.89 -8.85
C ILE A 63 -8.29 -1.81 -10.04
N ARG A 64 -8.85 -0.63 -10.28
CA ARG A 64 -9.57 -0.33 -11.51
C ARG A 64 -8.62 0.28 -12.53
N SER A 65 -8.41 -0.40 -13.65
CA SER A 65 -7.68 0.15 -14.81
C SER A 65 -8.61 0.38 -15.99
N LYS A 66 -8.28 1.36 -16.82
CA LYS A 66 -8.96 1.61 -18.11
C LYS A 66 -8.30 0.87 -19.28
N GLY A 67 -7.16 0.22 -19.04
CA GLY A 67 -6.36 -0.47 -20.05
C GLY A 67 -6.49 -1.99 -19.98
N PRO A 68 -6.00 -2.71 -21.02
CA PRO A 68 -6.14 -4.16 -21.12
C PRO A 68 -5.21 -4.94 -20.17
N ASP A 69 -4.09 -4.34 -19.75
CA ASP A 69 -3.11 -4.94 -18.83
C ASP A 69 -3.03 -4.14 -17.53
N THR A 70 -3.70 -4.65 -16.50
CA THR A 70 -3.75 -4.01 -15.17
C THR A 70 -2.42 -4.12 -14.44
N VAL A 71 -1.64 -5.18 -14.65
CA VAL A 71 -0.35 -5.38 -13.97
C VAL A 71 0.67 -4.41 -14.53
N ALA A 72 0.84 -4.36 -15.86
CA ALA A 72 1.79 -3.45 -16.49
C ALA A 72 1.47 -1.97 -16.23
N SER A 73 0.20 -1.63 -16.02
CA SER A 73 -0.23 -0.25 -15.78
C SER A 73 -0.21 0.19 -14.31
N SER A 74 -0.06 -0.73 -13.36
CA SER A 74 -0.11 -0.44 -11.92
C SER A 74 1.12 -0.87 -11.14
N TRP A 75 1.99 -1.71 -11.69
CA TRP A 75 3.19 -2.18 -11.01
C TRP A 75 4.43 -1.39 -11.39
N TYR A 76 5.22 -1.04 -10.38
CA TYR A 76 6.63 -0.73 -10.53
C TYR A 76 7.47 -2.01 -10.37
N THR A 77 7.78 -2.67 -11.48
CA THR A 77 8.58 -3.91 -11.50
C THR A 77 10.07 -3.68 -11.65
N GLN A 78 10.47 -2.51 -12.15
CA GLN A 78 11.86 -2.08 -12.17
C GLN A 78 12.16 -1.28 -10.89
N PRO A 79 13.36 -1.43 -10.30
CA PRO A 79 13.75 -0.64 -9.14
C PRO A 79 13.60 0.87 -9.41
N ARG A 80 12.78 1.53 -8.60
CA ARG A 80 12.54 2.98 -8.64
C ARG A 80 13.77 3.78 -8.18
N GLN A 81 14.62 3.16 -7.38
CA GLN A 81 15.85 3.74 -6.88
C GLN A 81 16.86 2.65 -6.49
N ILE A 82 18.16 2.91 -6.64
CA ILE A 82 19.25 1.98 -6.26
C ILE A 82 19.69 2.16 -4.80
N VAL A 83 19.80 3.40 -4.33
CA VAL A 83 20.16 3.70 -2.94
C VAL A 83 18.97 4.37 -2.24
N ILE A 84 18.46 3.71 -1.21
CA ILE A 84 17.33 4.19 -0.40
C ILE A 84 17.86 4.48 1.00
N ALA A 85 17.71 5.72 1.45
CA ALA A 85 18.18 6.14 2.77
C ALA A 85 17.23 5.66 3.88
N GLY A 86 17.73 5.54 5.11
CA GLY A 86 16.88 5.26 6.28
C GLY A 86 16.40 3.82 6.42
N THR A 87 17.01 2.87 5.71
CA THR A 87 16.71 1.44 5.80
C THR A 87 17.96 0.60 5.60
N GLU A 88 18.03 -0.55 6.27
CA GLU A 88 19.01 -1.61 5.98
C GLU A 88 18.51 -2.56 4.88
N ASP A 89 17.20 -2.54 4.60
CA ASP A 89 16.50 -3.39 3.65
C ASP A 89 15.93 -2.56 2.50
N PRO A 90 16.76 -2.08 1.56
CA PRO A 90 16.29 -1.24 0.46
C PRO A 90 15.31 -1.98 -0.45
N GLU A 91 15.41 -3.31 -0.58
CA GLU A 91 14.55 -4.10 -1.47
C GLU A 91 13.06 -3.94 -1.15
N LEU A 92 12.71 -3.75 0.13
CA LEU A 92 11.34 -3.51 0.59
C LEU A 92 10.71 -2.22 0.05
N TYR A 93 11.51 -1.34 -0.55
CA TYR A 93 11.09 -0.01 -0.97
C TYR A 93 11.37 0.28 -2.45
N ARG A 94 11.93 -0.67 -3.20
CA ARG A 94 12.35 -0.46 -4.60
C ARG A 94 11.21 -0.50 -5.61
N TYR A 95 10.16 -1.23 -5.28
CA TYR A 95 9.08 -1.58 -6.20
C TYR A 95 7.77 -0.97 -5.70
N GLY A 96 6.64 -1.42 -6.22
CA GLY A 96 5.36 -1.10 -5.63
C GLY A 96 4.19 -1.29 -6.56
N VAL A 97 3.02 -0.95 -6.04
CA VAL A 97 1.80 -0.76 -6.81
C VAL A 97 1.38 0.71 -6.70
N HIS A 98 0.85 1.27 -7.78
CA HIS A 98 0.34 2.63 -7.82
C HIS A 98 -0.99 2.73 -8.59
N GLY A 99 -1.77 3.75 -8.27
CA GLY A 99 -3.06 3.99 -8.90
C GLY A 99 -3.80 5.18 -8.30
N LYS A 100 -4.88 5.60 -8.95
CA LYS A 100 -5.78 6.61 -8.38
C LYS A 100 -6.44 6.12 -7.10
N GLU A 101 -6.86 4.86 -7.14
CA GLU A 101 -7.46 4.12 -6.04
C GLU A 101 -7.18 2.62 -6.25
N PHE A 102 -6.78 1.92 -5.18
CA PHE A 102 -6.66 0.48 -5.12
C PHE A 102 -6.77 0.02 -3.66
N TRP A 103 -6.97 -1.28 -3.43
CA TRP A 103 -6.99 -1.82 -2.07
C TRP A 103 -6.45 -3.24 -2.00
N VAL A 104 -6.11 -3.66 -0.79
CA VAL A 104 -5.58 -4.99 -0.45
C VAL A 104 -6.43 -5.57 0.68
N ASP A 105 -6.89 -6.80 0.51
CA ASP A 105 -7.71 -7.49 1.50
C ASP A 105 -6.88 -8.58 2.18
N PHE A 106 -6.73 -8.49 3.50
CA PHE A 106 -6.05 -9.49 4.32
C PHE A 106 -7.09 -10.34 5.04
N THR A 107 -7.11 -11.66 4.76
CA THR A 107 -7.96 -12.59 5.52
C THR A 107 -7.26 -12.92 6.83
N VAL A 108 -7.93 -12.69 7.96
CA VAL A 108 -7.36 -12.89 9.30
C VAL A 108 -8.37 -13.53 10.25
N GLY A 109 -7.87 -14.17 11.31
CA GLY A 109 -8.69 -14.63 12.42
C GLY A 109 -9.26 -13.49 13.28
N PRO A 110 -10.18 -13.78 14.22
CA PRO A 110 -10.59 -12.80 15.23
C PRO A 110 -9.39 -12.34 16.07
N GLY A 111 -9.29 -11.04 16.32
CA GLY A 111 -8.24 -10.44 17.13
C GLY A 111 -8.04 -8.96 16.82
N THR A 112 -7.12 -8.34 17.55
CA THR A 112 -6.62 -7.00 17.27
C THR A 112 -5.32 -7.11 16.50
N TYR A 113 -5.14 -6.27 15.49
CA TYR A 113 -4.01 -6.29 14.57
C TYR A 113 -3.43 -4.90 14.40
N HIS A 114 -2.25 -4.84 13.79
CA HIS A 114 -1.68 -3.64 13.21
C HIS A 114 -1.45 -3.82 11.72
N ALA A 115 -1.31 -2.70 11.01
CA ALA A 115 -0.78 -2.66 9.66
C ALA A 115 0.44 -1.74 9.59
N ARG A 116 1.59 -2.26 9.17
CA ARG A 116 2.80 -1.48 8.88
C ARG A 116 2.90 -1.28 7.38
N LEU A 117 2.79 -0.02 6.97
CA LEU A 117 2.76 0.42 5.59
C LEU A 117 4.13 1.01 5.24
N LYS A 118 4.81 0.42 4.26
CA LYS A 118 6.17 0.78 3.87
C LYS A 118 6.15 1.63 2.61
N PHE A 119 6.68 2.85 2.70
CA PHE A 119 6.68 3.83 1.62
C PHE A 119 8.08 4.33 1.25
N MET A 120 8.26 4.72 -0.02
CA MET A 120 9.40 5.52 -0.48
C MET A 120 9.00 6.33 -1.71
N GLU A 121 9.08 7.66 -1.60
CA GLU A 121 8.74 8.54 -2.71
C GLU A 121 9.95 8.79 -3.63
N SER A 122 9.71 8.62 -4.93
CA SER A 122 10.70 8.79 -5.98
C SER A 122 10.28 9.78 -7.07
N ARG A 123 9.00 10.17 -7.11
CA ARG A 123 8.41 11.06 -8.11
C ARG A 123 8.62 12.51 -7.69
N ALA A 124 9.46 13.23 -8.43
CA ALA A 124 9.68 14.66 -8.26
C ALA A 124 8.57 15.48 -8.93
N ILE A 125 7.34 15.36 -8.42
CA ILE A 125 6.15 16.06 -8.89
C ILE A 125 5.45 16.77 -7.72
N ASP A 126 4.48 17.65 -8.02
CA ASP A 126 3.67 18.35 -7.03
C ASP A 126 3.17 17.37 -5.96
N PRO A 127 3.45 17.63 -4.67
CA PRO A 127 3.02 16.78 -3.57
C PRO A 127 1.53 16.44 -3.56
N LYS A 128 0.65 17.35 -4.01
CA LYS A 128 -0.78 17.07 -4.18
C LYS A 128 -1.02 15.88 -5.13
N LEU A 129 -0.22 15.74 -6.17
CA LEU A 129 -0.37 14.66 -7.18
C LEU A 129 0.25 13.32 -6.74
N ARG A 130 0.97 13.29 -5.62
CA ARG A 130 1.67 12.09 -5.12
C ARG A 130 1.32 11.71 -3.69
N CYS A 131 0.48 12.50 -3.01
CA CYS A 131 0.03 12.19 -1.66
C CYS A 131 -0.82 10.91 -1.59
N VAL A 132 -0.88 10.31 -0.41
CA VAL A 132 -1.58 9.06 -0.13
C VAL A 132 -2.57 9.25 1.01
N SER A 133 -3.84 8.94 0.77
CA SER A 133 -4.83 8.74 1.83
C SER A 133 -5.07 7.25 2.00
N VAL A 134 -5.24 6.80 3.25
CA VAL A 134 -5.42 5.40 3.61
C VAL A 134 -6.68 5.24 4.46
N SER A 135 -7.53 4.30 4.08
CA SER A 135 -8.67 3.88 4.88
C SER A 135 -8.60 2.38 5.17
N VAL A 136 -8.93 1.99 6.40
CA VAL A 136 -9.01 0.59 6.82
C VAL A 136 -10.46 0.26 7.14
N ASN A 137 -11.00 -0.80 6.53
CA ASN A 137 -12.39 -1.24 6.72
C ASN A 137 -13.43 -0.11 6.55
N GLY A 138 -13.14 0.82 5.61
CA GLY A 138 -14.00 1.97 5.30
C GLY A 138 -13.81 3.20 6.22
N ARG A 139 -12.97 3.12 7.26
CA ARG A 139 -12.60 4.26 8.12
C ARG A 139 -11.31 4.89 7.62
N GLU A 140 -11.32 6.19 7.35
CA GLU A 140 -10.10 6.93 7.00
C GLU A 140 -9.17 7.01 8.22
N MET A 141 -7.92 6.59 8.02
CA MET A 141 -6.86 6.54 9.04
C MET A 141 -5.72 7.53 8.74
N ILE A 142 -5.47 7.78 7.45
CA ILE A 142 -4.47 8.74 6.98
C ILE A 142 -5.11 9.60 5.88
N THR A 143 -4.98 10.91 5.96
CA THR A 143 -5.52 11.85 4.98
C THR A 143 -4.38 12.62 4.29
N ASN A 144 -4.33 12.60 2.96
CA ASN A 144 -3.43 13.40 2.11
C ASN A 144 -1.95 13.38 2.55
N MET A 145 -1.42 12.24 2.99
CA MET A 145 -0.04 12.15 3.46
C MET A 145 0.96 12.40 2.32
N ASP A 146 1.87 13.35 2.51
CA ASP A 146 3.07 13.48 1.71
C ASP A 146 4.13 12.50 2.24
N VAL A 147 4.41 11.46 1.45
CA VAL A 147 5.39 10.42 1.80
C VAL A 147 6.80 10.98 2.03
N ALA A 148 7.26 11.93 1.22
CA ALA A 148 8.61 12.49 1.35
C ALA A 148 8.71 13.38 2.61
N ALA A 149 7.71 14.22 2.85
CA ALA A 149 7.62 15.03 4.05
C ALA A 149 7.51 14.18 5.33
N THR A 150 6.75 13.08 5.26
CA THR A 150 6.65 12.08 6.33
C THR A 150 7.99 11.40 6.57
N ALA A 151 8.74 11.05 5.51
CA ALA A 151 10.09 10.47 5.65
C ALA A 151 11.12 11.45 6.24
N ALA A 152 10.94 12.75 5.99
CA ALA A 152 11.75 13.82 6.58
C ALA A 152 11.31 14.20 8.00
N GLN A 153 10.07 13.89 8.39
CA GLN A 153 9.42 14.42 9.60
C GLN A 153 9.34 15.97 9.62
N GLU A 154 9.15 16.59 8.45
CA GLU A 154 9.15 18.04 8.26
C GLU A 154 8.04 18.49 7.28
N MET A 155 7.31 19.57 7.56
CA MET A 155 6.19 20.04 6.70
C MET A 155 6.66 20.85 5.48
N ASP A 156 7.72 21.65 5.62
CA ASP A 156 8.21 22.57 4.58
C ASP A 156 8.84 21.87 3.37
N SER A 157 9.07 20.55 3.45
CA SER A 157 9.60 19.75 2.33
C SER A 157 8.57 19.47 1.23
N ALA A 158 7.29 19.78 1.45
CA ALA A 158 6.17 19.50 0.55
C ALA A 158 5.96 20.54 -0.57
N LEU A 159 6.95 21.37 -0.93
CA LEU A 159 6.77 22.43 -1.94
C LEU A 159 7.74 22.28 -3.12
N ILE A 160 7.18 22.03 -4.31
CA ILE A 160 7.80 22.40 -5.58
C ILE A 160 7.27 23.80 -5.93
N GLY A 161 8.15 24.78 -6.07
CA GLY A 161 7.79 26.18 -6.28
C GLY A 161 6.97 26.42 -7.56
N ASP A 162 6.12 27.45 -7.48
CA ASP A 162 5.13 27.90 -8.47
C ASP A 162 5.64 28.03 -9.93
N ASP A 163 4.70 27.84 -10.86
CA ASP A 163 4.74 28.27 -12.26
C ASP A 163 4.91 29.81 -12.35
N GLN A 164 6.15 30.31 -12.31
CA GLN A 164 6.69 31.48 -13.04
C GLN A 164 8.11 31.81 -12.55
N PRO A 165 9.18 31.56 -13.35
CA PRO A 165 10.55 31.82 -12.91
C PRO A 165 11.01 33.24 -13.24
N SER A 166 11.27 34.06 -12.23
CA SER A 166 12.36 35.05 -12.29
C SER A 166 13.52 34.52 -11.46
N TRP A 167 14.67 34.36 -12.12
CA TRP A 167 15.91 33.82 -11.56
C TRP A 167 16.35 34.44 -10.21
N PRO A 168 17.08 33.67 -9.35
CA PRO A 168 17.64 32.33 -9.57
C PRO A 168 16.82 31.20 -8.95
N GLN A 169 16.87 30.03 -9.60
CA GLN A 169 16.14 28.80 -9.28
C GLN A 169 16.37 28.34 -7.83
N LYS A 170 15.35 28.44 -6.98
CA LYS A 170 15.35 27.75 -5.68
C LYS A 170 14.96 26.30 -5.93
N TRP A 171 15.95 25.45 -6.18
CA TRP A 171 15.78 24.00 -6.10
C TRP A 171 15.41 23.66 -4.65
N HIS A 172 14.13 23.62 -4.34
CA HIS A 172 13.69 23.02 -3.10
C HIS A 172 14.03 21.54 -3.19
N LEU A 173 15.12 21.14 -2.53
CA LEU A 173 15.33 19.75 -2.18
C LEU A 173 14.08 19.32 -1.43
N ILE A 174 13.26 18.45 -2.01
CA ILE A 174 12.19 17.79 -1.27
C ILE A 174 12.91 16.87 -0.28
N HIS A 175 13.05 17.32 0.96
CA HIS A 175 13.64 16.51 2.03
C HIS A 175 12.84 15.20 2.15
N GLY A 176 13.54 14.09 2.44
CA GLY A 176 12.92 12.76 2.56
C GLY A 176 12.59 12.04 1.25
N MET A 177 12.83 12.64 0.07
CA MET A 177 12.81 11.87 -1.19
C MET A 177 13.82 10.73 -1.15
N ARG A 178 13.46 9.57 -1.72
CA ARG A 178 14.32 8.36 -1.79
C ARG A 178 14.76 7.87 -0.40
N ARG A 179 13.99 8.18 0.63
CA ARG A 179 14.15 7.69 1.99
C ARG A 179 12.98 6.77 2.32
N ALA A 180 13.29 5.63 2.94
CA ALA A 180 12.31 4.71 3.45
C ALA A 180 11.54 5.34 4.61
N VAL A 181 10.23 5.10 4.67
CA VAL A 181 9.39 5.48 5.79
C VAL A 181 8.32 4.43 6.04
N ASP A 182 8.12 4.11 7.31
CA ASP A 182 7.08 3.20 7.77
C ASP A 182 6.01 3.98 8.51
N VAL A 183 4.75 3.76 8.18
CA VAL A 183 3.61 4.23 8.98
C VAL A 183 2.91 3.02 9.57
N VAL A 184 2.61 3.05 10.87
CA VAL A 184 1.94 1.96 11.59
C VAL A 184 0.53 2.39 11.97
N LEU A 185 -0.43 1.54 11.65
CA LEU A 185 -1.84 1.67 12.04
C LEU A 185 -2.15 0.57 13.05
N ASN A 186 -2.33 0.91 14.32
CA ASN A 186 -2.67 -0.03 15.40
C ASN A 186 -4.18 -0.15 15.61
N ASP A 187 -4.58 -1.06 16.51
CA ASP A 187 -5.96 -1.27 16.94
C ASP A 187 -6.94 -1.61 15.80
N LEU A 188 -6.46 -2.38 14.81
CA LEU A 188 -7.26 -2.82 13.68
C LEU A 188 -8.05 -4.07 14.05
N GLU A 189 -9.36 -4.03 13.83
CA GLU A 189 -10.24 -5.19 14.00
C GLU A 189 -10.77 -5.67 12.63
N PRO A 190 -10.78 -6.98 12.37
CA PRO A 190 -11.31 -7.52 11.13
C PRO A 190 -12.82 -7.38 11.05
N VAL A 191 -13.32 -7.02 9.87
CA VAL A 191 -14.75 -7.03 9.54
C VAL A 191 -15.01 -8.26 8.68
N ASN A 192 -15.84 -9.18 9.18
CA ASN A 192 -16.13 -10.46 8.52
C ASN A 192 -14.87 -11.27 8.17
N GLY A 193 -13.86 -11.24 9.05
CA GLY A 193 -12.58 -11.95 8.85
C GLY A 193 -11.62 -11.26 7.87
N ILE A 194 -11.86 -9.99 7.52
CA ILE A 194 -11.04 -9.23 6.57
C ILE A 194 -10.57 -7.92 7.19
N ILE A 195 -9.29 -7.59 7.00
CA ILE A 195 -8.75 -6.23 7.11
C ILE A 195 -8.53 -5.72 5.68
N SER A 196 -9.39 -4.80 5.25
CA SER A 196 -9.32 -4.18 3.93
C SER A 196 -8.61 -2.83 4.02
N ILE A 197 -7.47 -2.69 3.36
CA ILE A 197 -6.67 -1.46 3.36
C ILE A 197 -6.75 -0.83 1.97
N ARG A 198 -7.37 0.34 1.88
CA ARG A 198 -7.58 1.10 0.65
C ARG A 198 -6.68 2.31 0.61
N PHE A 199 -6.05 2.51 -0.54
CA PHE A 199 -5.15 3.60 -0.86
C PHE A 199 -5.75 4.44 -1.97
N GLN A 200 -5.68 5.76 -1.83
CA GLN A 200 -6.18 6.69 -2.82
C GLN A 200 -5.41 8.00 -2.80
N ASN A 201 -5.42 8.70 -3.93
CA ASN A 201 -5.08 10.12 -3.97
C ASN A 201 -6.34 10.92 -4.29
N THR A 202 -6.72 11.79 -3.36
CA THR A 202 -7.95 12.60 -3.42
C THR A 202 -7.75 13.97 -4.08
N LEU A 203 -6.53 14.30 -4.50
CA LEU A 203 -6.14 15.58 -5.07
C LEU A 203 -5.78 15.49 -6.58
N GLY A 204 -6.27 14.45 -7.26
CA GLY A 204 -6.16 14.28 -8.72
C GLY A 204 -4.94 13.48 -9.19
N GLY A 205 -4.11 13.02 -8.25
CA GLY A 205 -2.89 12.24 -8.48
C GLY A 205 -3.05 10.73 -8.39
N GLN A 206 -1.98 10.06 -7.93
CA GLN A 206 -1.94 8.62 -7.68
C GLN A 206 -1.28 8.31 -6.34
N ALA A 207 -1.88 7.39 -5.58
CA ALA A 207 -1.26 6.78 -4.43
C ALA A 207 -0.30 5.66 -4.86
N GLU A 208 0.69 5.36 -4.02
CA GLU A 208 1.61 4.23 -4.18
C GLU A 208 1.88 3.56 -2.83
N ILE A 209 2.26 2.29 -2.86
CA ILE A 209 2.75 1.53 -1.70
C ILE A 209 3.80 0.52 -2.17
N GLN A 210 4.86 0.34 -1.38
CA GLN A 210 5.94 -0.61 -1.68
C GLN A 210 5.67 -1.96 -1.03
N ALA A 211 5.36 -1.98 0.28
CA ALA A 211 5.12 -3.21 1.02
C ALA A 211 4.16 -3.00 2.21
N ILE A 212 3.49 -4.08 2.62
CA ILE A 212 2.55 -4.08 3.74
C ILE A 212 2.81 -5.30 4.62
N GLU A 213 2.88 -5.08 5.93
CA GLU A 213 2.74 -6.12 6.94
C GLU A 213 1.43 -5.93 7.70
N VAL A 214 0.66 -7.00 7.86
CA VAL A 214 -0.47 -7.08 8.80
C VAL A 214 -0.15 -8.16 9.82
N GLY A 215 -0.01 -7.77 11.09
CA GLY A 215 0.37 -8.66 12.19
C GLY A 215 -0.57 -8.55 13.40
N PRO A 216 -0.68 -9.59 14.23
CA PRO A 216 -1.49 -9.53 15.45
C PRO A 216 -0.86 -8.57 16.48
N GLY A 217 -1.72 -7.95 17.30
CA GLY A 217 -1.30 -7.04 18.38
C GLY A 217 -0.81 -5.68 17.90
N ASP A 218 -0.12 -4.97 18.80
CA ASP A 218 0.48 -3.67 18.53
C ASP A 218 1.71 -3.80 17.63
N GLY A 219 1.83 -2.89 16.67
CA GLY A 219 2.89 -2.86 15.66
C GLY A 219 4.04 -1.93 16.00
N ASP A 220 4.16 -1.46 17.24
CA ASP A 220 5.05 -0.40 17.70
C ASP A 220 4.77 0.96 17.02
N GLU A 221 5.65 1.93 17.26
CA GLU A 221 5.57 3.24 16.65
C GLU A 221 5.94 3.21 15.15
N GLY A 222 5.26 4.05 14.38
CA GLY A 222 5.62 4.42 13.01
C GLY A 222 5.85 5.92 12.89
N ALA A 223 6.29 6.35 11.72
CA ALA A 223 6.41 7.77 11.40
C ALA A 223 5.03 8.45 11.48
N VAL A 224 4.99 9.66 12.04
CA VAL A 224 3.77 10.46 12.08
C VAL A 224 3.49 11.01 10.67
N PRO A 225 2.33 10.73 10.06
CA PRO A 225 1.98 11.24 8.74
C PRO A 225 2.00 12.77 8.67
N VAL A 226 2.68 13.32 7.67
CA VAL A 226 2.65 14.74 7.34
C VAL A 226 1.65 14.95 6.21
N SER A 227 0.52 15.59 6.52
CA SER A 227 -0.59 15.78 5.58
C SER A 227 -0.48 17.08 4.80
N ILE A 228 -0.83 17.02 3.51
CA ILE A 228 -1.03 18.21 2.69
C ILE A 228 -2.42 18.79 3.03
N PRO A 229 -2.50 20.09 3.38
CA PRO A 229 -3.79 20.75 3.60
C PRO A 229 -4.64 20.67 2.33
N ALA A 230 -5.92 20.36 2.47
CA ALA A 230 -6.86 20.59 1.38
C ALA A 230 -6.97 22.11 1.13
N ASP A 231 -6.99 22.54 -0.14
CA ASP A 231 -7.28 23.94 -0.44
C ASP A 231 -8.68 24.27 0.13
N SER A 232 -8.80 25.39 0.85
CA SER A 232 -10.10 25.87 1.29
C SER A 232 -10.99 26.12 0.06
N PRO A 233 -12.28 25.73 0.05
CA PRO A 233 -13.16 26.12 -1.03
C PRO A 233 -13.14 27.66 -1.15
N PRO A 234 -13.22 28.23 -2.37
CA PRO A 234 -13.29 29.68 -2.51
C PRO A 234 -14.45 30.18 -1.67
N ASN A 235 -14.17 31.11 -0.75
CA ASN A 235 -15.19 31.74 0.09
C ASN A 235 -16.39 32.08 -0.79
N ALA A 236 -17.55 31.49 -0.50
CA ALA A 236 -18.80 31.92 -1.09
C ALA A 236 -18.99 33.38 -0.66
N SER A 237 -18.69 34.30 -1.56
CA SER A 237 -18.96 35.73 -1.39
C SER A 237 -20.44 35.88 -1.08
N LYS A 238 -20.75 36.39 0.12
CA LYS A 238 -22.06 36.94 0.46
C LYS A 238 -22.34 38.18 -0.38
#